data_AF-A0A976FF02-F1
#
_entry.id   AF-A0A976FF02-F1
#
_cell.length_a   1.000
_cell.length_b   1.000
_cell.length_c   1.000
_cell.angle_alpha   90.00
_cell.angle_beta   90.00
_cell.angle_gamma   90.00
#
_symmetry.space_group_name_H-M   'P 1'
#
loop_
_entity.id
_entity.type
_entity.pdbx_description
1 polymer ?
#
loop_
_entity_poly.entity_id
_entity_poly.type
_entity_poly.pdbx_seq_one_letter_code
_entity_poly.pdbx_strand_id
1 'polypeptide(L)'
;MAGSIEAWYYGLPYVTRFYLSVCFGSTLLSTLGFLNPQSLYLDFDLVWQRFHLWRLTTCFMYIGGFSFPFLMQLMILSNYSSRLEEDPFPGGGGPAADYAFMLFFGAVVLWVIAFFMTIPFLGTSLIFMIVYVWSRRNPTAPVSIWGFRLDGLYLPWALIAFTVLVGGNPMMDVFGVVAGHLYYFLLEVLPATKGWNLMQTPAVFTNLFPPPQVALNRAPIIGARGAANGGATPRAGGYAWVITMPHPRFPKIEIQELRDDFIRFELSETDPSVANAIRRVMIAEVPTLAIDLVSIEINTSVMTDEFLAHRLGMIPLNFDGGLENFRQRFVYSQDCDCDENCPNCSVEFSLDVTADSGVLSVTSEALKSSDPYIRPVNFSSEEELNNTQDSGVIIAKLGPGQRLRLSAIAKLGIGKEHAKWSPVAVATYMYDPIITLNQAVLSSYTPEQKAELYKSCPTEVFETDENYEQLTVGDPMRCMYCDECVKLADSFKDNPEDDSAVSIKMREDKFIFSVETTGQLKPEEVVICALDLIREKLSSLKHQCLELSQDDQGSAAPITPFG
;
A
#
# COMPACT_ATOMS: atom_id res chain seq x y z
N MET A 1 -15.24 -1.45 2.18
CA MET A 1 -16.33 -1.47 3.18
C MET A 1 -16.67 -0.03 3.53
N ALA A 2 -17.92 0.40 3.37
CA ALA A 2 -18.32 1.74 3.78
C ALA A 2 -18.48 1.73 5.31
N GLY A 3 -17.54 2.36 6.03
CA GLY A 3 -17.73 2.65 7.45
C GLY A 3 -18.99 3.50 7.65
N SER A 4 -19.60 3.44 8.83
CA SER A 4 -20.69 4.35 9.17
C SER A 4 -20.24 5.80 8.97
N ILE A 5 -21.15 6.70 8.57
CA ILE A 5 -20.86 8.13 8.39
C ILE A 5 -20.27 8.72 9.68
N GLU A 6 -20.72 8.19 10.82
CA GLU A 6 -20.20 8.53 12.13
C GLU A 6 -18.73 8.14 12.31
N ALA A 7 -18.36 6.89 11.99
CA ALA A 7 -16.98 6.43 12.05
C ALA A 7 -16.07 7.23 11.09
N TRP A 8 -16.57 7.53 9.89
CA TRP A 8 -15.86 8.40 8.94
C TRP A 8 -15.66 9.81 9.51
N TYR A 9 -16.70 10.43 10.08
CA TYR A 9 -16.64 11.79 10.59
C TYR A 9 -15.74 11.92 11.83
N TYR A 10 -15.80 10.96 12.77
CA TYR A 10 -14.93 10.96 13.94
C TYR A 10 -13.49 10.54 13.61
N GLY A 11 -13.27 9.84 12.50
CA GLY A 11 -11.94 9.56 11.97
C GLY A 11 -11.23 10.79 11.37
N LEU A 12 -11.94 11.89 11.10
CA LEU A 12 -11.31 13.10 10.58
C LEU A 12 -10.45 13.81 11.66
N PRO A 13 -9.27 14.35 11.29
CA PRO A 13 -8.44 15.19 12.14
C PRO A 13 -9.19 16.41 12.69
N TYR A 14 -8.74 16.92 13.85
CA TYR A 14 -9.50 17.87 14.65
C TYR A 14 -9.83 19.19 13.92
N VAL A 15 -8.87 19.79 13.21
CA VAL A 15 -9.05 21.09 12.54
C VAL A 15 -9.95 20.92 11.31
N THR A 16 -9.72 19.86 10.54
CA THR A 16 -10.51 19.45 9.37
C THR A 16 -11.96 19.19 9.75
N ARG A 17 -12.18 18.40 10.81
CA ARG A 17 -13.50 18.09 11.34
C ARG A 17 -14.23 19.33 11.82
N PHE A 18 -13.53 20.22 12.53
CA PHE A 18 -14.10 21.50 12.96
C PHE A 18 -14.52 22.35 11.76
N TYR A 19 -13.64 22.53 10.77
CA TYR A 19 -13.94 23.38 9.63
C TYR A 19 -15.10 22.83 8.78
N LEU A 20 -15.11 21.52 8.53
CA LEU A 20 -16.19 20.83 7.82
C LEU A 20 -17.55 21.01 8.51
N SER A 21 -17.59 20.87 9.83
CA SER A 21 -18.83 21.01 10.61
C SER A 21 -19.34 22.44 10.67
N VAL A 22 -18.45 23.41 10.75
CA VAL A 22 -18.83 24.82 10.70
C VAL A 22 -19.35 25.20 9.30
N CYS A 23 -18.75 24.69 8.22
CA CYS A 23 -19.24 24.88 6.87
C CYS A 23 -20.64 24.29 6.68
N PHE A 24 -20.83 23.03 7.04
CA PHE A 24 -22.14 22.38 6.96
C PHE A 24 -23.19 23.07 7.85
N GLY A 25 -22.83 23.39 9.09
CA GLY A 25 -23.71 24.03 10.06
C GLY A 25 -24.15 25.44 9.62
N SER A 26 -23.24 26.24 9.07
CA SER A 26 -23.58 27.59 8.59
C SER A 26 -24.56 27.56 7.41
N THR A 27 -24.39 26.63 6.47
CA THR A 27 -25.32 26.42 5.35
C THR A 27 -26.66 25.85 5.82
N LEU A 28 -26.66 24.91 6.78
CA LEU A 28 -27.88 24.36 7.36
C LEU A 28 -28.70 25.44 8.08
N LEU A 29 -28.07 26.19 8.99
CA LEU A 29 -28.73 27.28 9.73
C LEU A 29 -29.22 28.38 8.81
N SER A 30 -28.50 28.65 7.72
CA SER A 30 -28.95 29.59 6.71
C SER A 30 -30.16 29.09 5.93
N THR A 31 -30.18 27.80 5.59
CA THR A 31 -31.29 27.18 4.86
C THR A 31 -32.56 27.09 5.72
N LEU A 32 -32.42 26.83 7.03
CA LEU A 32 -33.51 26.79 7.99
C LEU A 32 -34.04 28.19 8.37
N GLY A 33 -33.41 29.27 7.88
CA GLY A 33 -33.82 30.65 8.13
C GLY A 33 -33.38 31.21 9.49
N PHE A 34 -32.59 30.46 10.28
CA PHE A 34 -32.03 30.94 11.55
C PHE A 34 -30.87 31.93 11.34
N LEU A 35 -30.15 31.83 10.22
CA LEU A 35 -29.09 32.76 9.85
C LEU A 35 -29.38 33.41 8.48
N ASN A 36 -29.37 34.74 8.42
CA ASN A 36 -29.41 35.44 7.14
C ASN A 36 -28.00 35.44 6.52
N PRO A 37 -27.78 34.96 5.28
CA PRO A 37 -26.48 35.05 4.60
C PRO A 37 -25.83 36.44 4.64
N GLN A 38 -26.65 37.49 4.67
CA GLN A 38 -26.17 38.87 4.76
C GLN A 38 -25.48 39.21 6.10
N SER A 39 -25.67 38.40 7.16
CA SER A 39 -24.93 38.58 8.40
C SER A 39 -23.51 37.98 8.35
N LEU A 40 -23.25 37.10 7.37
CA LEU A 40 -22.03 36.29 7.29
C LEU A 40 -20.98 36.83 6.32
N TYR A 41 -21.39 37.60 5.30
CA TYR A 41 -20.46 38.13 4.31
C TYR A 41 -19.51 39.18 4.88
N LEU A 42 -18.35 39.29 4.25
CA LEU A 42 -17.30 40.24 4.57
C LEU A 42 -17.65 41.64 4.02
N ASP A 43 -17.72 42.60 4.94
CA ASP A 43 -17.90 44.02 4.63
C ASP A 43 -16.94 44.81 5.52
N PHE A 44 -15.93 45.43 4.91
CA PHE A 44 -14.90 46.15 5.64
C PHE A 44 -15.42 47.42 6.32
N ASP A 45 -16.45 48.07 5.77
CA ASP A 45 -17.06 49.25 6.38
C ASP A 45 -17.80 48.85 7.66
N LEU A 46 -18.56 47.75 7.63
CA LEU A 46 -19.24 47.25 8.82
C LEU A 46 -18.26 46.70 9.88
N VAL A 47 -17.15 46.08 9.45
CA VAL A 47 -16.10 45.61 10.37
C VAL A 47 -15.44 46.79 11.09
N TRP A 48 -15.07 47.84 10.36
CA TRP A 48 -14.32 48.97 10.93
C TRP A 48 -15.20 50.00 11.63
N GLN A 49 -16.37 50.31 11.08
CA GLN A 49 -17.25 51.36 11.61
C GLN A 49 -18.20 50.85 12.71
N ARG A 50 -18.59 49.57 12.67
CA ARG A 50 -19.56 48.97 13.62
C ARG A 50 -19.00 47.82 14.46
N PHE A 51 -17.70 47.54 14.36
CA PHE A 51 -17.02 46.47 15.12
C PHE A 51 -17.65 45.08 14.93
N HIS A 52 -18.17 44.78 13.73
CA HIS A 52 -18.70 43.46 13.39
C HIS A 52 -17.58 42.43 13.12
N LEU A 53 -16.71 42.19 14.11
CA LEU A 53 -15.47 41.39 13.97
C LEU A 53 -15.72 39.94 13.55
N TRP A 54 -16.89 39.37 13.87
CA TRP A 54 -17.24 38.01 13.46
C TRP A 54 -17.27 37.84 11.95
N ARG A 55 -17.48 38.90 11.15
CA ARG A 55 -17.48 38.84 9.68
C ARG A 55 -16.14 38.41 9.09
N LEU A 56 -15.05 38.67 9.81
CA LEU A 56 -13.71 38.24 9.41
C LEU A 56 -13.60 36.71 9.40
N THR A 57 -14.28 36.02 10.31
CA THR A 57 -14.26 34.56 10.40
C THR A 57 -15.45 33.92 9.66
N THR A 58 -16.66 34.47 9.76
CA THR A 58 -17.85 33.87 9.14
C THR A 58 -17.81 33.86 7.61
N CYS A 59 -17.04 34.76 6.99
CA CYS A 59 -16.89 34.80 5.53
C CYS A 59 -16.20 33.55 4.94
N PHE A 60 -15.43 32.80 5.73
CA PHE A 60 -14.84 31.51 5.34
C PHE A 60 -15.73 30.31 5.66
N MET A 61 -16.69 30.49 6.55
CA MET A 61 -17.56 29.43 7.05
C MET A 61 -18.70 29.15 6.07
N TYR A 62 -19.23 30.16 5.40
CA TYR A 62 -20.31 29.99 4.43
C TYR A 62 -19.79 29.76 3.01
N ILE A 63 -20.09 28.59 2.43
CA ILE A 63 -19.69 28.19 1.07
C ILE A 63 -20.87 28.13 0.08
N GLY A 64 -22.04 28.64 0.48
CA GLY A 64 -23.26 28.68 -0.35
C GLY A 64 -24.39 27.80 0.18
N GLY A 65 -25.51 27.78 -0.56
CA GLY A 65 -26.67 26.95 -0.25
C GLY A 65 -26.49 25.48 -0.68
N PHE A 66 -27.35 24.60 -0.16
CA PHE A 66 -27.35 23.18 -0.55
C PHE A 66 -27.54 23.01 -2.06
N SER A 67 -26.51 22.47 -2.70
CA SER A 67 -26.42 22.28 -4.15
C SER A 67 -25.36 21.23 -4.47
N PHE A 68 -25.31 20.76 -5.72
CA PHE A 68 -24.27 19.83 -6.14
C PHE A 68 -22.84 20.41 -5.97
N PRO A 69 -22.56 21.68 -6.35
CA PRO A 69 -21.26 22.31 -6.06
C PRO A 69 -20.90 22.35 -4.56
N PHE A 70 -21.88 22.61 -3.69
CA PHE A 70 -21.68 22.59 -2.23
C PHE A 70 -21.24 21.22 -1.72
N LEU A 71 -21.90 20.14 -2.19
CA LEU A 71 -21.51 18.77 -1.82
C LEU A 71 -20.10 18.43 -2.30
N MET A 72 -19.76 18.82 -3.54
CA MET A 72 -18.42 18.60 -4.09
C MET A 72 -17.36 19.36 -3.29
N GLN A 73 -17.63 20.60 -2.88
CA GLN A 73 -16.71 21.39 -2.05
C GLN A 73 -16.51 20.78 -0.66
N LEU A 74 -17.56 20.23 -0.02
CA LEU A 74 -17.42 19.50 1.24
C LEU A 74 -16.60 18.21 1.09
N MET A 75 -16.77 17.48 -0.01
CA MET A 75 -15.99 16.26 -0.29
C MET A 75 -14.52 16.58 -0.59
N ILE A 76 -14.27 17.67 -1.34
CA ILE A 76 -12.92 18.17 -1.60
C ILE A 76 -12.27 18.61 -0.28
N LEU A 77 -13.01 19.36 0.54
CA LEU A 77 -12.54 19.78 1.85
C LEU A 77 -12.18 18.56 2.72
N SER A 78 -13.09 17.61 2.91
CA SER A 78 -12.83 16.45 3.78
C SER A 78 -11.63 15.63 3.33
N ASN A 79 -11.45 15.42 2.02
CA ASN A 79 -10.38 14.57 1.50
C ASN A 79 -9.01 15.25 1.54
N TYR A 80 -8.90 16.49 1.04
CA TYR A 80 -7.60 17.16 0.92
C TYR A 80 -7.16 17.89 2.21
N SER A 81 -8.12 18.34 3.02
CA SER A 81 -7.85 18.90 4.35
C SER A 81 -7.27 17.84 5.29
N SER A 82 -7.90 16.66 5.37
CA SER A 82 -7.44 15.56 6.24
C SER A 82 -6.00 15.16 5.92
N ARG A 83 -5.69 14.98 4.63
CA ARG A 83 -4.34 14.63 4.17
C ARG A 83 -3.31 15.69 4.55
N LEU A 84 -3.64 16.97 4.38
CA LEU A 84 -2.71 18.05 4.74
C LEU A 84 -2.57 18.25 6.25
N GLU A 85 -3.58 17.94 7.05
CA GLU A 85 -3.48 18.00 8.51
C GLU A 85 -2.70 16.82 9.10
N GLU A 86 -2.78 15.66 8.45
CA GLU A 86 -1.98 14.47 8.81
C GLU A 86 -0.53 14.58 8.35
N ASP A 87 -0.29 15.22 7.19
CA ASP A 87 1.04 15.41 6.62
C ASP A 87 1.80 16.58 7.28
N PRO A 88 2.88 16.31 8.05
CA PRO A 88 3.63 17.36 8.73
C PRO A 88 4.22 18.38 7.75
N PHE A 89 4.20 19.66 8.10
CA PHE A 89 4.86 20.72 7.34
C PHE A 89 6.27 20.97 7.91
N PRO A 90 7.18 21.57 7.13
CA PRO A 90 8.51 21.95 7.62
C PRO A 90 8.51 23.13 8.62
N GLY A 91 7.34 23.61 9.07
CA GLY A 91 7.17 24.78 9.95
C GLY A 91 7.54 24.56 11.42
N GLY A 92 7.70 23.29 11.84
CA GLY A 92 8.25 22.91 13.16
C GLY A 92 7.26 22.93 14.32
N GLY A 93 5.97 23.19 14.08
CA GLY A 93 4.93 23.26 15.11
C GLY A 93 4.17 21.95 15.35
N GLY A 94 4.26 21.00 14.42
CA GLY A 94 3.54 19.73 14.44
C GLY A 94 2.36 19.73 13.44
N PRO A 95 1.86 18.55 13.05
CA PRO A 95 0.95 18.39 11.91
C PRO A 95 -0.31 19.28 11.99
N ALA A 96 -1.03 19.23 13.12
CA ALA A 96 -2.22 20.06 13.32
C ALA A 96 -1.92 21.57 13.47
N ALA A 97 -0.83 21.93 14.16
CA ALA A 97 -0.47 23.32 14.40
C ALA A 97 -0.01 24.03 13.12
N ASP A 98 0.78 23.34 12.30
CA ASP A 98 1.26 23.85 11.03
C ASP A 98 0.12 23.98 10.01
N TYR A 99 -0.80 23.01 9.99
CA TYR A 99 -2.00 23.08 9.17
C TYR A 99 -2.91 24.26 9.58
N ALA A 100 -3.14 24.45 10.88
CA ALA A 100 -3.91 25.59 11.38
C ALA A 100 -3.24 26.94 11.03
N PHE A 101 -1.91 27.01 11.08
CA PHE A 101 -1.15 28.18 10.66
C PHE A 101 -1.25 28.44 9.16
N MET A 102 -1.23 27.41 8.32
CA MET A 102 -1.48 27.52 6.88
C MET A 102 -2.85 28.15 6.60
N LEU A 103 -3.91 27.68 7.27
CA LEU A 103 -5.26 28.23 7.10
C LEU A 103 -5.33 29.70 7.54
N PHE A 104 -4.67 30.05 8.64
CA PHE A 104 -4.58 31.44 9.11
C PHE A 104 -3.83 32.33 8.12
N PHE A 105 -2.69 31.89 7.61
CA PHE A 105 -1.93 32.62 6.59
C PHE A 105 -2.79 32.84 5.34
N GLY A 106 -3.48 31.80 4.89
CA GLY A 106 -4.43 31.87 3.79
C GLY A 106 -5.53 32.89 4.01
N ALA A 107 -6.12 32.90 5.20
CA ALA A 107 -7.16 33.86 5.57
C ALA A 107 -6.65 35.31 5.50
N VAL A 108 -5.43 35.59 5.99
CA VAL A 108 -4.83 36.92 5.93
C VAL A 108 -4.61 37.38 4.49
N VAL A 109 -4.05 36.52 3.64
CA VAL A 109 -3.83 36.84 2.22
C VAL A 109 -5.17 37.07 1.50
N LEU A 110 -6.17 36.24 1.77
CA LEU A 110 -7.50 36.37 1.17
C LEU A 110 -8.25 37.62 1.66
N TRP A 111 -8.07 38.07 2.90
CA TRP A 111 -8.60 39.36 3.35
C TRP A 111 -7.98 40.54 2.60
N VAL A 112 -6.68 40.51 2.36
CA VAL A 112 -6.00 41.55 1.57
C VAL A 112 -6.57 41.57 0.15
N ILE A 113 -6.74 40.41 -0.48
CA ILE A 113 -7.36 40.33 -1.82
C ILE A 113 -8.82 40.84 -1.78
N ALA A 114 -9.60 40.44 -0.77
CA ALA A 114 -10.99 40.84 -0.63
C ALA A 114 -11.16 42.36 -0.42
N PHE A 115 -10.21 43.02 0.22
CA PHE A 115 -10.21 44.47 0.42
C PHE A 115 -10.15 45.22 -0.92
N PHE A 116 -9.33 44.75 -1.87
CA PHE A 116 -9.21 45.38 -3.18
C PHE A 116 -10.31 44.95 -4.17
N MET A 117 -10.77 43.70 -4.07
CA MET A 117 -11.70 43.11 -5.04
C MET A 117 -13.16 43.10 -4.59
N THR A 118 -13.45 43.58 -3.37
CA THR A 118 -14.80 43.65 -2.77
C THR A 118 -15.54 42.30 -2.78
N ILE A 119 -14.87 41.25 -2.32
CA ILE A 119 -15.37 39.88 -2.36
C ILE A 119 -16.14 39.54 -1.06
N PRO A 120 -17.42 39.13 -1.14
CA PRO A 120 -18.26 38.95 0.05
C PRO A 120 -18.01 37.64 0.81
N PHE A 121 -17.68 36.54 0.14
CA PHE A 121 -17.47 35.23 0.76
C PHE A 121 -16.14 34.63 0.32
N LEU A 122 -15.39 34.03 1.23
CA LEU A 122 -14.03 33.56 0.97
C LEU A 122 -13.86 32.05 1.22
N GLY A 123 -14.93 31.34 1.62
CA GLY A 123 -14.88 29.91 1.91
C GLY A 123 -14.41 29.08 0.71
N THR A 124 -14.97 29.31 -0.47
CA THR A 124 -14.54 28.63 -1.71
C THR A 124 -13.05 28.86 -2.01
N SER A 125 -12.58 30.11 -1.86
CA SER A 125 -11.17 30.46 -2.09
C SER A 125 -10.23 29.75 -1.11
N LEU A 126 -10.63 29.62 0.16
CA LEU A 126 -9.83 28.90 1.15
C LEU A 126 -9.76 27.39 0.84
N ILE A 127 -10.85 26.79 0.37
CA ILE A 127 -10.86 25.39 -0.09
C ILE A 127 -9.91 25.19 -1.28
N PHE A 128 -9.94 26.09 -2.27
CA PHE A 128 -9.03 26.01 -3.41
C PHE A 128 -7.57 26.23 -3.05
N MET A 129 -7.29 27.03 -2.02
CA MET A 129 -5.94 27.12 -1.46
C MET A 129 -5.47 25.77 -0.88
N ILE A 130 -6.31 25.09 -0.08
CA ILE A 130 -6.01 23.76 0.47
C ILE A 130 -5.68 22.78 -0.66
N VAL A 131 -6.52 22.73 -1.69
CA VAL A 131 -6.34 21.87 -2.86
C VAL A 131 -5.03 22.18 -3.60
N TYR A 132 -4.72 23.46 -3.78
CA TYR A 132 -3.50 23.88 -4.45
C TYR A 132 -2.24 23.46 -3.67
N VAL A 133 -2.20 23.70 -2.36
CA VAL A 133 -1.05 23.31 -1.52
C VAL A 133 -0.86 21.79 -1.56
N TRP A 134 -1.94 21.01 -1.44
CA TRP A 134 -1.89 19.56 -1.57
C TRP A 134 -1.34 19.12 -2.94
N SER A 135 -1.84 19.71 -4.02
CA SER A 135 -1.44 19.43 -5.40
C SER A 135 0.06 19.66 -5.64
N ARG A 136 0.62 20.72 -5.05
CA ARG A 136 2.06 21.03 -5.16
C ARG A 136 2.93 20.11 -4.33
N ARG A 137 2.47 19.68 -3.16
CA ARG A 137 3.16 18.70 -2.30
C ARG A 137 3.08 17.28 -2.86
N ASN A 138 2.04 16.98 -3.65
CA ASN A 138 1.77 15.65 -4.23
C ASN A 138 1.59 15.70 -5.76
N PRO A 139 2.60 16.09 -6.55
CA PRO A 139 2.44 16.37 -7.98
C PRO A 139 2.13 15.12 -8.83
N THR A 140 2.67 13.96 -8.47
CA THR A 140 2.52 12.68 -9.21
C THR A 140 1.47 11.74 -8.60
N ALA A 141 0.76 12.18 -7.55
CA ALA A 141 -0.26 11.35 -6.91
C ALA A 141 -1.44 11.16 -7.88
N PRO A 142 -1.85 9.92 -8.19
CA PRO A 142 -2.96 9.69 -9.10
C PRO A 142 -4.28 10.07 -8.43
N VAL A 143 -5.00 11.02 -9.00
CA VAL A 143 -6.34 11.45 -8.56
C VAL A 143 -7.35 11.05 -9.62
N SER A 144 -8.48 10.51 -9.17
CA SER A 144 -9.63 10.23 -10.03
C SER A 144 -10.72 11.26 -9.75
N ILE A 145 -11.15 11.99 -10.79
CA ILE A 145 -12.30 12.90 -10.68
C ILE A 145 -13.27 12.59 -11.82
N TRP A 146 -14.52 12.29 -11.48
CA TRP A 146 -15.59 11.96 -12.43
C TRP A 146 -15.20 10.88 -13.47
N GLY A 147 -14.40 9.89 -13.06
CA GLY A 147 -13.98 8.77 -13.91
C GLY A 147 -12.71 9.00 -14.73
N PHE A 148 -12.16 10.21 -14.75
CA PHE A 148 -10.87 10.51 -15.38
C PHE A 148 -9.73 10.45 -14.37
N ARG A 149 -8.63 9.79 -14.75
CA ARG A 149 -7.38 9.76 -13.98
C ARG A 149 -6.49 10.93 -14.39
N LEU A 150 -6.03 11.71 -13.42
CA LEU A 150 -5.13 12.84 -13.60
C LEU A 150 -4.09 12.89 -12.49
N ASP A 151 -2.89 13.38 -12.81
CA ASP A 151 -1.85 13.60 -11.80
C ASP A 151 -2.24 14.76 -10.88
N GLY A 152 -1.89 14.64 -9.60
CA GLY A 152 -2.22 15.62 -8.55
C GLY A 152 -1.83 17.04 -8.91
N LEU A 153 -0.79 17.26 -9.70
CA LEU A 153 -0.37 18.57 -10.22
C LEU A 153 -1.48 19.30 -11.02
N TYR A 154 -2.31 18.56 -11.75
CA TYR A 154 -3.35 19.12 -12.62
C TYR A 154 -4.70 19.33 -11.92
N LEU A 155 -4.85 18.83 -10.69
CA LEU A 155 -6.11 18.85 -9.93
C LEU A 155 -6.74 20.27 -9.79
N PRO A 156 -6.02 21.33 -9.37
CA PRO A 156 -6.63 22.65 -9.20
C PRO A 156 -7.16 23.22 -10.52
N TRP A 157 -6.44 22.97 -11.62
CA TRP A 157 -6.81 23.43 -12.96
C TRP A 157 -8.01 22.68 -13.53
N ALA A 158 -8.08 21.36 -13.29
CA ALA A 158 -9.24 20.54 -13.65
C ALA A 158 -10.50 21.00 -12.90
N LEU A 159 -10.40 21.34 -11.62
CA LEU A 159 -11.51 21.86 -10.83
C LEU A 159 -11.97 23.25 -11.29
N ILE A 160 -11.04 24.15 -11.63
CA ILE A 160 -11.37 25.47 -12.19
C ILE A 160 -12.10 25.31 -13.54
N ALA A 161 -11.60 24.43 -14.42
CA ALA A 161 -12.25 24.14 -15.70
C ALA A 161 -13.67 23.58 -15.50
N PHE A 162 -13.86 22.74 -14.48
CA PHE A 162 -15.18 22.24 -14.11
C PHE A 162 -16.10 23.34 -13.57
N THR A 163 -15.60 24.26 -12.73
CA THR A 163 -16.37 25.42 -12.25
C THR A 163 -16.91 26.23 -13.42
N VAL A 164 -16.09 26.49 -14.44
CA VAL A 164 -16.51 27.19 -15.66
C VAL A 164 -17.56 26.40 -16.44
N LEU A 165 -17.37 25.08 -16.57
CA LEU A 165 -18.29 24.20 -17.30
C LEU A 165 -19.69 24.13 -16.67
N VAL A 166 -19.78 24.17 -15.34
CA VAL A 166 -21.05 24.19 -14.60
C VAL A 166 -21.69 25.59 -14.56
N GLY A 167 -21.05 26.59 -15.19
CA GLY A 167 -21.54 27.97 -15.22
C GLY A 167 -21.25 28.76 -13.94
N GLY A 168 -20.30 28.31 -13.13
CA GLY A 168 -19.83 29.00 -11.93
C GLY A 168 -18.80 30.10 -12.23
N ASN A 169 -18.50 30.92 -11.22
CA ASN A 169 -17.48 31.97 -11.31
C ASN A 169 -16.11 31.44 -10.84
N PRO A 170 -15.11 31.30 -11.73
CA PRO A 170 -13.81 30.73 -11.38
C PRO A 170 -12.89 31.70 -10.62
N MET A 171 -13.24 32.99 -10.51
CA MET A 171 -12.36 33.98 -9.87
C MET A 171 -12.06 33.62 -8.42
N MET A 172 -13.04 33.06 -7.72
CA MET A 172 -12.91 32.61 -6.34
C MET A 172 -11.84 31.52 -6.20
N ASP A 173 -11.81 30.60 -7.16
CA ASP A 173 -10.91 29.48 -7.22
C ASP A 173 -9.47 29.97 -7.51
N VAL A 174 -9.34 30.92 -8.44
CA VAL A 174 -8.06 31.56 -8.81
C VAL A 174 -7.45 32.30 -7.61
N PHE A 175 -8.24 33.04 -6.83
CA PHE A 175 -7.71 33.71 -5.63
C PHE A 175 -7.20 32.71 -4.59
N GLY A 176 -7.86 31.55 -4.46
CA GLY A 176 -7.38 30.44 -3.64
C GLY A 176 -6.03 29.90 -4.13
N VAL A 177 -5.89 29.69 -5.44
CA VAL A 177 -4.62 29.27 -6.06
C VAL A 177 -3.50 30.26 -5.81
N VAL A 178 -3.76 31.57 -5.93
CA VAL A 178 -2.76 32.62 -5.66
C VAL A 178 -2.32 32.59 -4.19
N ALA A 179 -3.26 32.48 -3.25
CA ALA A 179 -2.93 32.39 -1.83
C ALA A 179 -2.13 31.12 -1.49
N GLY A 180 -2.52 29.98 -2.06
CA GLY A 180 -1.79 28.72 -1.91
C GLY A 180 -0.40 28.74 -2.53
N HIS A 181 -0.24 29.35 -3.70
CA HIS A 181 1.06 29.52 -4.35
C HIS A 181 2.00 30.38 -3.52
N LEU A 182 1.50 31.48 -2.97
CA LEU A 182 2.29 32.34 -2.10
C LEU A 182 2.76 31.60 -0.84
N TYR A 183 1.87 30.83 -0.20
CA TYR A 183 2.23 30.03 0.98
C TYR A 183 3.29 28.97 0.65
N TYR A 184 3.04 28.16 -0.39
CA TYR A 184 3.95 27.11 -0.84
C TYR A 184 5.32 27.68 -1.24
N PHE A 185 5.32 28.82 -1.94
CA PHE A 185 6.55 29.49 -2.34
C PHE A 185 7.39 29.94 -1.15
N LEU A 186 6.76 30.55 -0.13
CA LEU A 186 7.46 31.05 1.06
C LEU A 186 7.96 29.92 1.97
N LEU A 187 7.22 28.82 2.07
CA LEU A 187 7.53 27.71 2.97
C LEU A 187 8.52 26.70 2.38
N GLU A 188 8.41 26.36 1.09
CA GLU A 188 9.22 25.29 0.50
C GLU A 188 10.21 25.82 -0.56
N VAL A 189 9.74 26.63 -1.51
CA VAL A 189 10.58 27.04 -2.65
C VAL A 189 11.68 28.03 -2.23
N LEU A 190 11.35 28.99 -1.37
CA LEU A 190 12.28 30.03 -0.97
C LEU A 190 13.42 29.50 -0.07
N PRO A 191 13.16 28.62 0.92
CA PRO A 191 14.22 27.88 1.58
C PRO A 191 15.05 27.01 0.63
N ALA A 192 14.42 26.27 -0.28
CA ALA A 192 15.13 25.37 -1.19
C ALA A 192 16.04 26.10 -2.19
N THR A 193 15.63 27.28 -2.67
CA THR A 193 16.37 28.04 -3.69
C THR A 193 17.34 29.08 -3.12
N LYS A 194 16.99 29.72 -2.00
CA LYS A 194 17.77 30.83 -1.41
C LYS A 194 18.24 30.58 0.03
N GLY A 195 17.83 29.47 0.66
CA GLY A 195 18.18 29.16 2.05
C GLY A 195 17.48 30.05 3.10
N TRP A 196 16.48 30.84 2.70
CA TRP A 196 15.81 31.79 3.59
C TRP A 196 14.58 31.16 4.23
N ASN A 197 14.65 30.86 5.52
CA ASN A 197 13.54 30.35 6.32
C ASN A 197 12.72 31.50 6.94
N LEU A 198 11.78 32.07 6.17
CA LEU A 198 10.92 33.16 6.65
C LEU A 198 9.68 32.69 7.43
N MET A 199 9.27 31.44 7.24
CA MET A 199 8.03 30.90 7.81
C MET A 199 8.35 29.81 8.83
N GLN A 200 8.00 30.07 10.08
CA GLN A 200 7.98 29.09 11.18
C GLN A 200 6.66 29.22 11.90
N THR A 201 6.13 28.09 12.37
CA THR A 201 4.82 28.08 13.05
C THR A 201 4.92 28.83 14.38
N PRO A 202 4.13 29.90 14.59
CA PRO A 202 4.20 30.67 15.82
C PRO A 202 3.83 29.84 17.06
N ALA A 203 4.48 30.13 18.18
CA ALA A 203 4.25 29.41 19.45
C ALA A 203 2.78 29.43 19.93
N VAL A 204 1.99 30.40 19.48
CA VAL A 204 0.54 30.46 19.75
C VAL A 204 -0.15 29.21 19.19
N PHE A 205 0.13 28.82 17.95
CA PHE A 205 -0.47 27.65 17.31
C PHE A 205 0.01 26.35 17.93
N THR A 206 1.29 26.26 18.29
CA THR A 206 1.84 25.07 18.97
C THR A 206 1.29 24.89 20.38
N ASN A 207 0.89 25.98 21.05
CA ASN A 207 0.22 25.92 22.35
C ASN A 207 -1.26 25.56 22.23
N LEU A 208 -1.92 26.00 21.17
CA LEU A 208 -3.32 25.66 20.85
C LEU A 208 -3.47 24.20 20.39
N PHE A 209 -2.48 23.70 19.64
CA PHE A 209 -2.41 22.34 19.13
C PHE A 209 -1.09 21.70 19.57
N PRO A 210 -0.96 21.29 20.85
CA PRO A 210 0.28 20.71 21.34
C PRO A 210 0.60 19.43 20.59
N PRO A 211 1.88 19.20 20.22
CA PRO A 211 2.28 17.93 19.64
C PRO A 211 2.03 16.79 20.66
N PRO A 212 1.73 15.57 20.20
CA PRO A 212 1.48 14.43 21.08
C PRO A 212 2.62 14.26 22.09
N GLN A 213 2.33 14.39 23.39
CA GLN A 213 3.32 14.17 24.43
C GLN A 213 3.57 12.67 24.60
N VAL A 214 4.75 12.19 24.22
CA VAL A 214 5.18 10.82 24.50
C VAL A 214 5.46 10.70 26.00
N ALA A 215 4.64 9.92 26.72
CA ALA A 215 4.83 9.63 28.13
C ALA A 215 6.14 8.84 28.35
N LEU A 216 7.16 9.51 28.88
CA LEU A 216 8.45 8.92 29.26
C LEU A 216 8.32 8.14 30.58
N ASN A 217 7.97 6.85 30.53
CA ASN A 217 8.24 5.95 31.64
C ASN A 217 9.74 5.60 31.63
N ARG A 218 10.55 6.33 32.43
CA ARG A 218 11.95 5.97 32.71
C ARG A 218 12.04 5.31 34.09
N ALA A 219 12.42 4.04 34.12
CA ALA A 219 12.96 3.40 35.32
C ALA A 219 14.36 3.97 35.62
N PRO A 220 14.78 4.12 36.89
CA PRO A 220 16.05 4.74 37.22
C PRO A 220 17.19 3.73 37.08
N ILE A 221 18.15 4.01 36.19
CA ILE A 221 19.44 3.32 36.16
C ILE A 221 20.38 4.04 37.14
N ILE A 222 20.84 3.31 38.15
CA ILE A 222 21.83 3.73 39.13
C ILE A 222 23.17 3.97 38.42
N GLY A 223 23.76 5.13 38.68
CA GLY A 223 24.85 5.71 37.90
C GLY A 223 26.24 5.10 38.09
N ALA A 224 27.04 5.21 37.03
CA ALA A 224 28.49 5.20 37.09
C ALA A 224 29.01 6.65 36.95
N ARG A 225 29.82 7.06 37.93
CA ARG A 225 30.50 8.36 38.05
C ARG A 225 31.57 8.55 36.97
N GLY A 226 31.69 9.76 36.43
CA GLY A 226 32.83 10.18 35.59
C GLY A 226 32.89 11.68 35.34
N ALA A 227 33.71 12.35 36.16
CA ALA A 227 34.37 13.65 36.08
C ALA A 227 33.97 14.73 35.04
N ALA A 228 33.78 15.93 35.60
CA ALA A 228 33.64 17.21 34.93
C ALA A 228 34.92 17.67 34.20
N ASN A 229 34.76 18.36 33.07
CA ASN A 229 35.61 19.48 32.70
C ASN A 229 34.79 20.52 31.93
N GLY A 230 34.83 21.75 32.43
CA GLY A 230 34.05 22.88 31.94
C GLY A 230 34.69 23.56 30.73
N GLY A 231 33.82 23.92 29.79
CA GLY A 231 34.11 24.84 28.68
C GLY A 231 32.78 25.41 28.20
N ALA A 232 32.55 26.70 28.47
CA ALA A 232 31.31 27.38 28.11
C ALA A 232 31.27 27.66 26.60
N THR A 233 30.20 27.23 25.93
CA THR A 233 29.84 27.59 24.55
C THR A 233 28.39 28.08 24.50
N PRO A 234 28.03 28.95 23.53
CA PRO A 234 26.77 29.68 23.54
C PRO A 234 25.59 28.75 23.27
N ARG A 235 24.48 28.99 23.96
CA ARG A 235 23.19 28.29 23.77
C ARG A 235 22.64 28.59 22.37
N ALA A 236 23.03 27.79 21.39
CA ALA A 236 22.22 27.53 20.21
C ALA A 236 21.17 26.48 20.62
N GLY A 237 19.92 26.93 20.79
CA GLY A 237 18.77 26.05 20.96
C GLY A 237 18.42 25.36 19.65
N GLY A 238 19.33 24.54 19.15
CA GLY A 238 19.01 23.56 18.13
C GLY A 238 18.24 22.44 18.80
N TYR A 239 16.95 22.33 18.51
CA TYR A 239 16.25 21.07 18.65
C TYR A 239 16.91 20.10 17.66
N ALA A 240 17.97 19.44 18.09
CA ALA A 240 18.32 18.18 17.49
C ALA A 240 17.12 17.29 17.74
N TRP A 241 16.32 17.06 16.69
CA TRP A 241 15.37 15.97 16.68
C TRP A 241 16.20 14.73 16.98
N VAL A 242 16.21 14.30 18.24
CA VAL A 242 16.30 12.88 18.50
C VAL A 242 14.98 12.36 17.97
N ILE A 243 14.94 12.12 16.66
CA ILE A 243 14.10 11.08 16.10
C ILE A 243 14.48 9.90 17.01
N THR A 244 13.65 9.58 18.01
CA THR A 244 13.55 8.20 18.42
C THR A 244 13.13 7.53 17.13
N MET A 245 14.13 7.10 16.37
CA MET A 245 13.95 6.21 15.25
C MET A 245 12.94 5.20 15.79
N PRO A 246 11.78 4.98 15.13
CA PRO A 246 10.97 3.82 15.48
C PRO A 246 11.98 2.70 15.63
N HIS A 247 12.02 2.05 16.81
CA HIS A 247 13.03 1.03 17.11
C HIS A 247 13.21 0.25 15.82
N PRO A 248 14.41 0.28 15.21
CA PRO A 248 14.56 -0.21 13.85
C PRO A 248 13.95 -1.60 13.86
N ARG A 249 12.82 -1.73 13.16
CA ARG A 249 12.09 -2.98 13.15
C ARG A 249 12.99 -3.93 12.40
N PHE A 250 13.38 -5.01 13.07
CA PHE A 250 14.23 -6.01 12.47
C PHE A 250 13.33 -7.18 12.13
N PRO A 251 12.94 -7.34 10.85
CA PRO A 251 12.05 -8.42 10.47
C PRO A 251 12.61 -9.76 10.93
N LYS A 252 11.76 -10.57 11.56
CA LYS A 252 12.10 -11.93 12.00
C LYS A 252 11.28 -12.93 11.23
N ILE A 253 11.93 -14.04 10.86
CA ILE A 253 11.30 -15.16 10.17
C ILE A 253 11.36 -16.39 11.07
N GLU A 254 10.23 -17.05 11.27
CA GLU A 254 10.12 -18.33 11.97
C GLU A 254 9.40 -19.34 11.08
N ILE A 255 10.03 -20.48 10.81
CA ILE A 255 9.45 -21.52 9.95
C ILE A 255 8.50 -22.36 10.79
N GLN A 256 7.25 -22.49 10.33
CA GLN A 256 6.23 -23.31 10.99
C GLN A 256 6.13 -24.71 10.36
N GLU A 257 6.19 -24.77 9.02
CA GLU A 257 6.07 -26.01 8.26
C GLU A 257 6.96 -25.94 7.02
N LEU A 258 7.67 -27.03 6.71
CA LEU A 258 8.48 -27.17 5.52
C LEU A 258 8.25 -28.57 4.92
N ARG A 259 7.81 -28.61 3.67
CA ARG A 259 7.66 -29.78 2.80
C ARG A 259 8.41 -29.51 1.49
N ASP A 260 8.53 -30.52 0.64
CA ASP A 260 9.31 -30.41 -0.61
C ASP A 260 8.74 -29.37 -1.60
N ASP A 261 7.42 -29.18 -1.60
CA ASP A 261 6.70 -28.25 -2.48
C ASP A 261 6.09 -27.05 -1.75
N PHE A 262 6.08 -27.05 -0.41
CA PHE A 262 5.36 -26.09 0.43
C PHE A 262 6.19 -25.57 1.61
N ILE A 263 6.15 -24.27 1.86
CA ILE A 263 6.65 -23.65 3.09
C ILE A 263 5.60 -22.74 3.72
N ARG A 264 5.45 -22.87 5.05
CA ARG A 264 4.72 -21.94 5.89
C ARG A 264 5.67 -21.29 6.89
N PHE A 265 5.73 -19.97 6.90
CA PHE A 265 6.57 -19.23 7.83
C PHE A 265 5.87 -17.98 8.35
N GLU A 266 6.20 -17.60 9.58
CA GLU A 266 5.82 -16.35 10.20
C GLU A 266 6.87 -15.28 9.88
N LEU A 267 6.40 -14.09 9.48
CA LEU A 267 7.18 -12.88 9.33
C LEU A 267 6.67 -11.85 10.34
N SER A 268 7.48 -11.51 11.34
CA SER A 268 7.14 -10.57 12.41
C SER A 268 8.06 -9.36 12.42
N GLU A 269 7.67 -8.31 13.16
CA GLU A 269 8.41 -7.04 13.27
C GLU A 269 8.63 -6.38 11.90
N THR A 270 7.57 -6.32 11.07
CA THR A 270 7.66 -5.68 9.76
C THR A 270 6.34 -5.02 9.36
N ASP A 271 6.34 -4.30 8.25
CA ASP A 271 5.17 -3.62 7.71
C ASP A 271 4.52 -4.41 6.56
N PRO A 272 3.21 -4.18 6.29
CA PRO A 272 2.52 -4.80 5.15
C PRO A 272 3.20 -4.53 3.81
N SER A 273 3.90 -3.40 3.68
CA SER A 273 4.66 -3.02 2.48
C SER A 273 5.80 -4.00 2.20
N VAL A 274 6.56 -4.39 3.23
CA VAL A 274 7.67 -5.33 3.14
C VAL A 274 7.16 -6.73 2.87
N ALA A 275 6.12 -7.17 3.60
CA ALA A 275 5.48 -8.46 3.36
C ALA A 275 4.96 -8.57 1.91
N ASN A 276 4.24 -7.56 1.42
CA ASN A 276 3.76 -7.55 0.05
C ASN A 276 4.88 -7.44 -0.99
N ALA A 277 6.00 -6.77 -0.67
CA ALA A 277 7.18 -6.75 -1.55
C ALA A 277 7.75 -8.16 -1.72
N ILE A 278 8.00 -8.89 -0.63
CA ILE A 278 8.49 -10.27 -0.66
C ILE A 278 7.54 -11.15 -1.48
N ARG A 279 6.22 -11.06 -1.22
CA ARG A 279 5.19 -11.79 -1.98
C ARG A 279 5.25 -11.51 -3.48
N ARG A 280 5.38 -10.24 -3.87
CA ARG A 280 5.40 -9.85 -5.29
C ARG A 280 6.68 -10.31 -5.99
N VAL A 281 7.82 -10.25 -5.32
CA VAL A 281 9.10 -10.68 -5.89
C VAL A 281 9.09 -12.20 -6.09
N MET A 282 8.57 -12.98 -5.13
CA MET A 282 8.42 -14.43 -5.27
C MET A 282 7.60 -14.83 -6.51
N ILE A 283 6.51 -14.11 -6.80
CA ILE A 283 5.62 -14.43 -7.94
C ILE A 283 6.21 -13.95 -9.28
N ALA A 284 6.78 -12.75 -9.32
CA ALA A 284 6.99 -12.05 -10.58
C ALA A 284 8.46 -11.92 -11.00
N GLU A 285 9.42 -12.08 -10.09
CA GLU A 285 10.81 -11.68 -10.35
C GLU A 285 11.84 -12.77 -10.06
N VAL A 286 11.48 -13.82 -9.32
CA VAL A 286 12.34 -15.00 -9.19
C VAL A 286 12.45 -15.69 -10.56
N PRO A 287 13.66 -15.84 -11.11
CA PRO A 287 13.85 -16.37 -12.45
C PRO A 287 13.75 -17.89 -12.50
N THR A 288 13.18 -18.40 -13.60
CA THR A 288 13.06 -19.84 -13.87
C THR A 288 13.31 -20.14 -15.35
N LEU A 289 13.50 -21.41 -15.69
CA LEU A 289 13.54 -21.89 -17.07
C LEU A 289 12.15 -22.32 -17.53
N ALA A 290 11.73 -21.87 -18.71
CA ALA A 290 10.51 -22.35 -19.36
C ALA A 290 10.71 -22.42 -20.88
N ILE A 291 9.94 -23.29 -21.54
CA ILE A 291 9.94 -23.40 -22.99
C ILE A 291 9.39 -22.09 -23.60
N ASP A 292 10.14 -21.52 -24.54
CA ASP A 292 9.82 -20.24 -25.16
C ASP A 292 9.59 -20.35 -26.66
N LEU A 293 10.48 -21.05 -27.35
CA LEU A 293 10.36 -21.28 -28.79
C LEU A 293 10.05 -22.75 -29.04
N VAL A 294 9.07 -23.03 -29.90
CA VAL A 294 8.72 -24.38 -30.32
C VAL A 294 8.72 -24.41 -31.84
N SER A 295 9.54 -25.28 -32.43
CA SER A 295 9.62 -25.54 -33.86
C SER A 295 9.00 -26.89 -34.15
N ILE A 296 7.85 -26.89 -34.80
CA ILE A 296 7.11 -28.10 -35.14
C ILE A 296 7.50 -28.52 -36.56
N GLU A 297 8.11 -29.71 -36.68
CA GLU A 297 8.45 -30.29 -37.99
C GLU A 297 7.25 -31.06 -38.57
N ILE A 298 6.57 -31.84 -37.72
CA ILE A 298 5.44 -32.67 -38.10
C ILE A 298 4.41 -32.61 -36.98
N ASN A 299 3.22 -32.10 -37.27
CA ASN A 299 2.04 -32.28 -36.43
C ASN A 299 0.89 -32.82 -37.27
N THR A 300 0.54 -34.08 -37.03
CA THR A 300 -0.64 -34.73 -37.61
C THR A 300 -1.69 -35.06 -36.55
N SER A 301 -1.52 -34.50 -35.35
CA SER A 301 -2.46 -34.65 -34.25
C SER A 301 -3.72 -33.79 -34.46
N VAL A 302 -4.71 -33.98 -33.59
CA VAL A 302 -5.94 -33.16 -33.60
C VAL A 302 -5.70 -31.78 -32.98
N MET A 303 -4.65 -31.63 -32.16
CA MET A 303 -4.34 -30.37 -31.50
C MET A 303 -3.57 -29.46 -32.47
N THR A 304 -4.00 -28.21 -32.59
CA THR A 304 -3.32 -27.23 -33.43
C THR A 304 -2.00 -26.77 -32.80
N ASP A 305 -1.10 -26.31 -33.66
CA ASP A 305 0.29 -25.99 -33.33
C ASP A 305 0.41 -24.95 -32.20
N GLU A 306 -0.44 -23.92 -32.22
CA GLU A 306 -0.43 -22.86 -31.22
C GLU A 306 -0.84 -23.33 -29.83
N PHE A 307 -1.83 -24.23 -29.73
CA PHE A 307 -2.23 -24.80 -28.43
C PHE A 307 -1.17 -25.78 -27.92
N LEU A 308 -0.53 -26.53 -28.82
CA LEU A 308 0.55 -27.43 -28.45
C LEU A 308 1.75 -26.63 -27.91
N ALA A 309 2.16 -25.57 -28.62
CA ALA A 309 3.23 -24.68 -28.20
C ALA A 309 2.92 -24.00 -26.85
N HIS A 310 1.68 -23.52 -26.66
CA HIS A 310 1.25 -22.95 -25.40
C HIS A 310 1.32 -23.97 -24.25
N ARG A 311 0.86 -25.21 -24.44
CA ARG A 311 0.93 -26.26 -23.42
C ARG A 311 2.37 -26.59 -23.06
N LEU A 312 3.24 -26.75 -24.06
CA LEU A 312 4.68 -26.99 -23.83
C LEU A 312 5.33 -25.86 -23.03
N GLY A 313 4.97 -24.60 -23.32
CA GLY A 313 5.45 -23.43 -22.58
C GLY A 313 5.09 -23.44 -21.09
N MET A 314 3.98 -24.08 -20.72
CA MET A 314 3.49 -24.15 -19.33
C MET A 314 4.00 -25.36 -18.55
N ILE A 315 4.85 -26.20 -19.13
CA ILE A 315 5.45 -27.34 -18.42
C ILE A 315 6.59 -26.82 -17.53
N PRO A 316 6.51 -27.00 -16.20
CA PRO A 316 7.59 -26.56 -15.31
C PRO A 316 8.83 -27.42 -15.53
N LEU A 317 10.00 -26.77 -15.58
CA LEU A 317 11.31 -27.41 -15.73
C LEU A 317 12.10 -27.28 -14.43
N ASN A 318 12.60 -28.41 -13.91
CA ASN A 318 13.46 -28.48 -12.72
C ASN A 318 14.93 -28.61 -13.12
N PHE A 319 15.81 -27.99 -12.33
CA PHE A 319 17.25 -28.10 -12.42
C PHE A 319 17.84 -28.90 -11.25
N ASP A 320 18.38 -30.08 -11.53
CA ASP A 320 18.92 -31.02 -10.55
C ASP A 320 20.37 -30.71 -10.11
N GLY A 321 20.61 -29.46 -9.71
CA GLY A 321 21.94 -29.00 -9.29
C GLY A 321 21.93 -27.93 -8.19
N GLY A 322 20.75 -27.58 -7.67
CA GLY A 322 20.58 -26.54 -6.65
C GLY A 322 20.68 -25.10 -7.18
N LEU A 323 20.17 -24.16 -6.39
CA LEU A 323 20.02 -22.74 -6.76
C LEU A 323 21.34 -22.04 -7.13
N GLU A 324 22.44 -22.28 -6.41
CA GLU A 324 23.71 -21.59 -6.67
C GLU A 324 24.31 -21.97 -8.03
N ASN A 325 24.33 -23.26 -8.35
CA ASN A 325 24.81 -23.75 -9.63
C ASN A 325 23.90 -23.29 -10.78
N PHE A 326 22.58 -23.22 -10.53
CA PHE A 326 21.63 -22.69 -11.49
C PHE A 326 21.95 -21.24 -11.88
N ARG A 327 22.17 -20.36 -10.88
CA ARG A 327 22.49 -18.94 -11.09
C ARG A 327 23.83 -18.72 -11.80
N GLN A 328 24.82 -19.59 -11.56
CA GLN A 328 26.14 -19.46 -12.20
C GLN A 328 26.14 -19.98 -13.64
N ARG A 329 25.30 -20.98 -13.94
CA ARG A 329 25.28 -21.67 -15.23
C ARG A 329 24.44 -20.93 -16.27
N PHE A 330 23.30 -20.36 -15.85
CA PHE A 330 22.35 -19.75 -16.77
C PHE A 330 22.40 -18.23 -16.75
N VAL A 331 22.44 -17.64 -17.94
CA VAL A 331 22.41 -16.19 -18.16
C VAL A 331 21.20 -15.86 -19.04
N TYR A 332 20.59 -14.69 -18.85
CA TYR A 332 19.53 -14.22 -19.73
C TYR A 332 20.03 -14.13 -21.18
N SER A 333 19.19 -14.50 -22.14
CA SER A 333 19.59 -14.47 -23.56
C SER A 333 19.98 -13.06 -24.05
N GLN A 334 19.48 -12.00 -23.41
CA GLN A 334 19.83 -10.61 -23.73
C GLN A 334 21.22 -10.20 -23.23
N ASP A 335 21.70 -10.87 -22.17
CA ASP A 335 22.99 -10.60 -21.53
C ASP A 335 24.08 -11.58 -21.99
N CYS A 336 23.78 -12.44 -22.97
CA CYS A 336 24.68 -13.46 -23.46
C CYS A 336 25.39 -13.01 -24.76
N ASP A 337 26.71 -13.24 -24.83
CA ASP A 337 27.55 -12.85 -25.98
C ASP A 337 27.46 -13.81 -27.19
N CYS A 338 26.42 -14.65 -27.30
CA CYS A 338 26.28 -15.62 -28.40
C CYS A 338 25.37 -15.12 -29.54
N ASP A 339 25.61 -15.58 -30.77
CA ASP A 339 24.83 -15.15 -31.95
C ASP A 339 23.38 -15.68 -31.99
N GLU A 340 23.15 -16.92 -31.55
CA GLU A 340 21.81 -17.55 -31.56
C GLU A 340 21.45 -18.17 -30.20
N ASN A 341 21.94 -19.38 -29.94
CA ASN A 341 21.62 -20.15 -28.74
C ASN A 341 22.87 -20.93 -28.32
N CYS A 342 23.22 -20.86 -27.04
CA CYS A 342 24.32 -21.61 -26.45
C CYS A 342 23.85 -22.37 -25.18
N PRO A 343 24.64 -23.34 -24.68
CA PRO A 343 24.31 -24.10 -23.47
C PRO A 343 24.17 -23.27 -22.19
N ASN A 344 24.62 -22.01 -22.18
CA ASN A 344 24.52 -21.12 -21.03
C ASN A 344 23.26 -20.23 -21.06
N CYS A 345 22.66 -20.00 -22.23
CA CYS A 345 21.49 -19.12 -22.35
C CYS A 345 20.21 -19.86 -22.75
N SER A 346 20.31 -21.14 -23.10
CA SER A 346 19.20 -21.93 -23.63
C SER A 346 19.40 -23.43 -23.45
N VAL A 347 18.30 -24.17 -23.45
CA VAL A 347 18.27 -25.64 -23.35
C VAL A 347 17.34 -26.17 -24.42
N GLU A 348 17.81 -27.13 -25.21
CA GLU A 348 17.04 -27.70 -26.30
C GLU A 348 16.31 -28.97 -25.85
N PHE A 349 15.06 -29.10 -26.27
CA PHE A 349 14.23 -30.28 -26.08
C PHE A 349 13.81 -30.83 -27.43
N SER A 350 13.80 -32.15 -27.56
CA SER A 350 13.31 -32.84 -28.76
C SER A 350 12.23 -33.85 -28.40
N LEU A 351 11.20 -33.92 -29.25
CA LEU A 351 10.11 -34.88 -29.12
C LEU A 351 9.79 -35.45 -30.50
N ASP A 352 9.83 -36.78 -30.62
CA ASP A 352 9.49 -37.51 -31.84
C ASP A 352 8.75 -38.78 -31.44
N VAL A 353 7.43 -38.77 -31.63
CA VAL A 353 6.53 -39.83 -31.19
C VAL A 353 5.53 -40.15 -32.30
N THR A 354 5.33 -41.43 -32.57
CA THR A 354 4.34 -41.94 -33.53
C THR A 354 3.44 -42.96 -32.83
N ALA A 355 2.13 -42.86 -33.05
CA ALA A 355 1.16 -43.80 -32.52
C ALA A 355 0.92 -44.94 -33.52
N ASP A 356 1.53 -46.11 -33.29
CA ASP A 356 1.45 -47.24 -34.22
C ASP A 356 0.12 -48.00 -34.13
N SER A 357 -0.27 -48.43 -32.92
CA SER A 357 -1.46 -49.25 -32.71
C SER A 357 -2.19 -48.86 -31.42
N GLY A 358 -3.08 -47.87 -31.52
CA GLY A 358 -3.95 -47.43 -30.41
C GLY A 358 -3.90 -45.91 -30.20
N VAL A 359 -4.63 -45.44 -29.18
CA VAL A 359 -4.52 -44.06 -28.72
C VAL A 359 -3.31 -43.96 -27.80
N LEU A 360 -2.37 -43.07 -28.12
CA LEU A 360 -1.16 -42.82 -27.36
C LEU A 360 -1.26 -41.47 -26.64
N SER A 361 -1.16 -41.47 -25.31
CA SER A 361 -0.99 -40.26 -24.51
C SER A 361 0.49 -39.84 -24.56
N VAL A 362 0.77 -38.69 -25.17
CA VAL A 362 2.11 -38.08 -25.16
C VAL A 362 2.24 -37.23 -23.90
N THR A 363 3.16 -37.57 -23.01
CA THR A 363 3.40 -36.89 -21.73
C THR A 363 4.71 -36.09 -21.75
N SER A 364 4.92 -35.26 -20.73
CA SER A 364 6.15 -34.49 -20.50
C SER A 364 7.42 -35.34 -20.49
N GLU A 365 7.35 -36.60 -20.07
CA GLU A 365 8.47 -37.54 -20.07
C GLU A 365 9.02 -37.83 -21.48
N ALA A 366 8.19 -37.69 -22.52
CA ALA A 366 8.61 -37.89 -23.91
C ALA A 366 9.54 -36.76 -24.41
N LEU A 367 9.66 -35.64 -23.68
CA LEU A 367 10.56 -34.53 -23.99
C LEU A 367 12.00 -34.90 -23.61
N LYS A 368 12.86 -35.08 -24.61
CA LYS A 368 14.28 -35.37 -24.40
C LYS A 368 15.06 -34.07 -24.31
N SER A 369 15.62 -33.78 -23.14
CA SER A 369 16.49 -32.64 -22.90
C SER A 369 17.89 -32.86 -23.46
N SER A 370 18.51 -31.80 -24.00
CA SER A 370 19.93 -31.76 -24.33
C SER A 370 20.83 -31.68 -23.09
N ASP A 371 20.27 -31.25 -21.95
CA ASP A 371 20.97 -31.06 -20.69
C ASP A 371 20.52 -32.11 -19.65
N PRO A 372 21.42 -32.97 -19.13
CA PRO A 372 21.04 -34.02 -18.18
C PRO A 372 20.54 -33.49 -16.85
N TYR A 373 20.86 -32.24 -16.49
CA TYR A 373 20.40 -31.62 -15.24
C TYR A 373 18.99 -31.05 -15.32
N ILE A 374 18.42 -30.96 -16.53
CA ILE A 374 17.13 -30.31 -16.73
C ILE A 374 16.12 -31.33 -17.22
N ARG A 375 15.03 -31.41 -16.45
CA ARG A 375 13.92 -32.31 -16.75
C ARG A 375 12.58 -31.64 -16.44
N PRO A 376 11.52 -32.02 -17.15
CA PRO A 376 10.17 -31.65 -16.78
C PRO A 376 9.84 -32.12 -15.35
N VAL A 377 9.13 -31.29 -14.61
CA VAL A 377 8.50 -31.68 -13.35
C VAL A 377 7.27 -32.52 -13.68
N ASN A 378 7.16 -33.71 -13.10
CA ASN A 378 6.06 -34.63 -13.37
C ASN A 378 5.07 -34.71 -12.20
N PHE A 379 5.54 -35.00 -10.98
CA PHE A 379 4.71 -35.21 -9.79
C PHE A 379 5.36 -34.57 -8.58
N SER A 380 4.56 -34.10 -7.62
CA SER A 380 5.07 -33.52 -6.37
C SER A 380 5.42 -34.58 -5.33
N SER A 381 4.86 -35.79 -5.44
CA SER A 381 5.07 -36.87 -4.48
C SER A 381 5.11 -38.26 -5.13
N GLU A 382 5.79 -39.21 -4.48
CA GLU A 382 5.76 -40.63 -4.88
C GLU A 382 4.35 -41.23 -4.79
N GLU A 383 3.51 -40.71 -3.90
CA GLU A 383 2.11 -41.13 -3.77
C GLU A 383 1.28 -40.74 -5.00
N GLU A 384 1.49 -39.54 -5.53
CA GLU A 384 0.86 -39.08 -6.77
C GLU A 384 1.32 -39.91 -7.98
N LEU A 385 2.61 -40.24 -8.05
CA LEU A 385 3.16 -41.14 -9.07
C LEU A 385 2.51 -42.53 -9.02
N ASN A 386 2.27 -43.07 -7.82
CA ASN A 386 1.65 -44.40 -7.66
C ASN A 386 0.14 -44.42 -7.95
N ASN A 387 -0.53 -43.26 -7.83
CA ASN A 387 -1.98 -43.14 -8.01
C ASN A 387 -2.39 -42.70 -9.43
N THR A 388 -1.45 -42.35 -10.29
CA THR A 388 -1.71 -41.90 -11.67
C THR A 388 -1.39 -43.00 -12.69
N GLN A 389 -2.16 -43.02 -13.78
CA GLN A 389 -1.94 -43.96 -14.90
C GLN A 389 -0.96 -43.42 -15.95
N ASP A 390 -0.86 -42.09 -16.06
CA ASP A 390 0.02 -41.41 -16.99
C ASP A 390 1.37 -41.13 -16.32
N SER A 391 2.47 -41.18 -17.07
CA SER A 391 3.82 -41.05 -16.52
C SER A 391 4.30 -39.60 -16.32
N GLY A 392 3.45 -38.62 -16.63
CA GLY A 392 3.72 -37.20 -16.49
C GLY A 392 2.60 -36.32 -17.05
N VAL A 393 2.88 -35.02 -17.21
CA VAL A 393 1.90 -34.03 -17.69
C VAL A 393 1.53 -34.34 -19.14
N ILE A 394 0.25 -34.58 -19.41
CA ILE A 394 -0.23 -34.87 -20.78
C ILE A 394 -0.07 -33.63 -21.67
N ILE A 395 0.65 -33.79 -22.78
CA ILE A 395 0.83 -32.77 -23.82
C ILE A 395 -0.29 -32.90 -24.86
N ALA A 396 -0.43 -34.09 -25.45
CA ALA A 396 -1.42 -34.38 -26.50
C ALA A 396 -1.81 -35.87 -26.48
N LYS A 397 -2.94 -36.20 -27.12
CA LYS A 397 -3.34 -37.59 -27.40
C LYS A 397 -3.32 -37.83 -28.90
N LEU A 398 -2.60 -38.86 -29.32
CA LEU A 398 -2.43 -39.24 -30.72
C LEU A 398 -3.30 -40.46 -31.02
N GLY A 399 -4.03 -40.41 -32.14
CA GLY A 399 -4.69 -41.57 -32.72
C GLY A 399 -3.75 -42.42 -33.59
N PRO A 400 -4.14 -43.65 -33.96
CA PRO A 400 -3.31 -44.53 -34.78
C PRO A 400 -2.89 -43.86 -36.10
N GLY A 401 -1.59 -43.93 -36.43
CA GLY A 401 -0.99 -43.32 -37.60
C GLY A 401 -0.62 -41.84 -37.45
N GLN A 402 -0.96 -41.18 -36.34
CA GLN A 402 -0.54 -39.80 -36.06
C GLN A 402 0.87 -39.77 -35.48
N ARG A 403 1.65 -38.79 -35.94
CA ARG A 403 3.01 -38.46 -35.51
C ARG A 403 3.10 -37.01 -35.07
N LEU A 404 3.86 -36.79 -34.01
CA LEU A 404 4.25 -35.48 -33.51
C LEU A 404 5.78 -35.43 -33.44
N ARG A 405 6.38 -34.48 -34.17
CA ARG A 405 7.82 -34.21 -34.17
C ARG A 405 8.08 -32.73 -34.04
N LEU A 406 8.81 -32.35 -33.01
CA LEU A 406 9.14 -30.97 -32.70
C LEU A 406 10.47 -30.84 -31.96
N SER A 407 11.06 -29.66 -32.06
CA SER A 407 12.11 -29.18 -31.16
C SER A 407 11.60 -27.96 -30.39
N ALA A 408 12.11 -27.77 -29.19
CA ALA A 408 11.74 -26.66 -28.32
C ALA A 408 12.96 -26.10 -27.61
N ILE A 409 12.96 -24.80 -27.34
CA ILE A 409 14.06 -24.09 -26.70
C ILE A 409 13.53 -23.46 -25.42
N ALA A 410 14.08 -23.86 -24.28
CA ALA A 410 13.82 -23.24 -22.99
C ALA A 410 14.84 -22.13 -22.71
N LYS A 411 14.35 -21.03 -22.15
CA LYS A 411 15.12 -19.83 -21.82
C LYS A 411 14.82 -19.38 -20.40
N LEU A 412 15.80 -18.68 -19.82
CA LEU A 412 15.65 -18.03 -18.53
C LEU A 412 14.73 -16.81 -18.67
N GLY A 413 13.77 -16.67 -17.76
CA GLY A 413 12.83 -15.56 -17.75
C GLY A 413 12.22 -15.35 -16.37
N ILE A 414 11.35 -14.34 -16.25
CA ILE A 414 10.70 -13.96 -14.98
C ILE A 414 9.17 -13.91 -15.14
N GLY A 415 8.45 -14.18 -14.05
CA GLY A 415 6.98 -14.21 -14.03
C GLY A 415 6.31 -12.90 -14.48
N LYS A 416 7.00 -11.76 -14.36
CA LYS A 416 6.55 -10.44 -14.82
C LYS A 416 6.40 -10.36 -16.34
N GLU A 417 7.20 -11.11 -17.10
CA GLU A 417 7.12 -11.17 -18.56
C GLU A 417 6.01 -12.11 -19.00
N HIS A 418 5.94 -13.31 -18.40
CA HIS A 418 4.89 -14.28 -18.66
C HIS A 418 4.73 -15.22 -17.45
N ALA A 419 3.49 -15.61 -17.14
CA ALA A 419 3.17 -16.45 -15.98
C ALA A 419 3.85 -17.84 -15.99
N LYS A 420 4.28 -18.32 -17.17
CA LYS A 420 5.02 -19.58 -17.33
C LYS A 420 6.36 -19.63 -16.57
N TRP A 421 6.91 -18.46 -16.25
CA TRP A 421 8.15 -18.34 -15.48
C TRP A 421 7.91 -18.12 -13.97
N SER A 422 6.66 -18.16 -13.50
CA SER A 422 6.36 -18.08 -12.07
C SER A 422 6.79 -19.39 -11.39
N PRO A 423 7.73 -19.37 -10.42
CA PRO A 423 8.15 -20.56 -9.69
C PRO A 423 7.12 -21.03 -8.65
N VAL A 424 6.12 -20.20 -8.36
CA VAL A 424 5.10 -20.44 -7.34
C VAL A 424 3.73 -20.65 -7.98
N ALA A 425 3.02 -21.66 -7.48
CA ALA A 425 1.60 -21.85 -7.73
C ALA A 425 0.79 -20.91 -6.83
N VAL A 426 1.16 -20.82 -5.55
CA VAL A 426 0.52 -19.93 -4.57
C VAL A 426 1.61 -19.25 -3.75
N ALA A 427 1.53 -17.93 -3.63
CA ALA A 427 2.33 -17.18 -2.66
C ALA A 427 1.44 -16.11 -2.04
N THR A 428 0.98 -16.38 -0.83
CA THR A 428 0.05 -15.53 -0.10
C THR A 428 0.50 -15.35 1.34
N TYR A 429 -0.07 -14.36 2.02
CA TYR A 429 0.08 -14.22 3.45
C TYR A 429 -1.25 -13.78 4.06
N MET A 430 -1.44 -14.13 5.33
CA MET A 430 -2.53 -13.66 6.16
C MET A 430 -1.98 -12.88 7.35
N TYR A 431 -2.74 -11.90 7.83
CA TYR A 431 -2.46 -11.24 9.10
C TYR A 431 -2.76 -12.19 10.25
N ASP A 432 -2.00 -12.11 11.33
CA ASP A 432 -2.28 -12.82 12.58
C ASP A 432 -3.60 -12.27 13.20
N PRO A 433 -4.69 -13.06 13.27
CA PRO A 433 -5.95 -12.62 13.86
C PRO A 433 -5.87 -12.41 15.37
N ILE A 434 -6.23 -11.21 15.81
CA ILE A 434 -6.49 -10.87 17.22
C ILE A 434 -7.98 -11.01 17.46
N ILE A 435 -8.39 -12.13 18.06
CA ILE A 435 -9.77 -12.42 18.43
C ILE A 435 -9.95 -12.10 19.90
N THR A 436 -10.80 -11.11 20.21
CA THR A 436 -11.10 -10.71 21.58
C THR A 436 -12.55 -11.02 21.90
N LEU A 437 -12.75 -11.84 22.93
CA LEU A 437 -14.05 -12.19 23.49
C LEU A 437 -14.36 -11.29 24.69
N ASN A 438 -15.46 -10.54 24.63
CA ASN A 438 -15.92 -9.75 25.76
C ASN A 438 -16.67 -10.63 26.76
N GLN A 439 -15.96 -11.08 27.80
CA GLN A 439 -16.51 -11.99 28.80
C GLN A 439 -17.69 -11.39 29.59
N ALA A 440 -17.73 -10.06 29.74
CA ALA A 440 -18.85 -9.41 30.43
C ALA A 440 -20.15 -9.57 29.62
N VAL A 441 -20.09 -9.37 28.30
CA VAL A 441 -21.23 -9.54 27.40
C VAL A 441 -21.58 -11.03 27.26
N LEU A 442 -20.58 -11.90 27.08
CA LEU A 442 -20.80 -13.35 26.98
C LEU A 442 -21.45 -13.95 28.24
N SER A 443 -21.22 -13.37 29.42
CA SER A 443 -21.89 -13.82 30.65
C SER A 443 -23.41 -13.59 30.64
N SER A 444 -23.90 -12.63 29.85
CA SER A 444 -25.33 -12.36 29.69
C SER A 444 -26.04 -13.30 28.71
N TYR A 445 -25.29 -14.03 27.88
CA TYR A 445 -25.85 -14.89 26.83
C TYR A 445 -26.33 -16.23 27.39
N THR A 446 -27.45 -16.73 26.85
CA THR A 446 -27.95 -18.07 27.17
C THR A 446 -27.05 -19.15 26.57
N PRO A 447 -27.04 -20.39 27.11
CA PRO A 447 -26.24 -21.48 26.56
C PRO A 447 -26.61 -21.78 25.08
N GLU A 448 -27.86 -21.54 24.67
CA GLU A 448 -28.28 -21.68 23.28
C GLU A 448 -27.63 -20.64 22.36
N GLN A 449 -27.56 -19.38 22.79
CA GLN A 449 -26.90 -18.31 22.03
C GLN A 449 -25.39 -18.57 21.91
N LYS A 450 -24.75 -19.08 22.98
CA LYS A 450 -23.35 -19.49 22.95
C LYS A 450 -23.12 -20.67 22.00
N ALA A 451 -24.04 -21.63 21.98
CA ALA A 451 -23.99 -22.75 21.04
C ALA A 451 -24.16 -22.31 19.59
N GLU A 452 -25.01 -21.31 19.31
CA GLU A 452 -25.16 -20.72 17.97
C GLU A 452 -23.88 -19.98 17.55
N LEU A 453 -23.28 -19.22 18.47
CA LEU A 453 -22.02 -18.51 18.25
C LEU A 453 -20.86 -19.47 17.95
N TYR A 454 -20.76 -20.57 18.69
CA TYR A 454 -19.81 -21.65 18.41
C TYR A 454 -20.03 -22.24 17.01
N LYS A 455 -21.28 -22.60 16.67
CA LYS A 455 -21.63 -23.21 15.37
C LYS A 455 -21.50 -22.26 14.18
N SER A 456 -21.46 -20.94 14.42
CA SER A 456 -21.29 -19.94 13.37
C SER A 456 -19.91 -19.98 12.71
N CYS A 457 -18.91 -20.55 13.39
CA CYS A 457 -17.55 -20.63 12.88
C CYS A 457 -17.28 -22.01 12.23
N PRO A 458 -17.25 -22.12 10.89
CA PRO A 458 -17.06 -23.40 10.21
C PRO A 458 -15.65 -23.99 10.41
N THR A 459 -14.67 -23.15 10.77
CA THR A 459 -13.27 -23.55 10.97
C THR A 459 -12.92 -23.83 12.44
N GLU A 460 -13.92 -23.90 13.33
CA GLU A 460 -13.75 -24.28 14.74
C GLU A 460 -12.63 -23.48 15.45
N VAL A 461 -12.73 -22.15 15.38
CA VAL A 461 -11.80 -21.20 16.04
C VAL A 461 -12.07 -21.12 17.54
N PHE A 462 -13.32 -21.30 17.94
CA PHE A 462 -13.74 -21.25 19.34
C PHE A 462 -13.76 -22.64 19.95
N GLU A 463 -13.50 -22.72 21.25
CA GLU A 463 -13.62 -23.93 22.07
C GLU A 463 -14.67 -23.71 23.16
N THR A 464 -15.38 -24.78 23.52
CA THR A 464 -16.50 -24.75 24.46
C THR A 464 -16.58 -26.01 25.29
N ASP A 465 -17.12 -25.91 26.51
CA ASP A 465 -17.44 -27.04 27.37
C ASP A 465 -18.68 -27.83 26.87
N GLU A 466 -18.90 -29.05 27.37
CA GLU A 466 -20.03 -29.95 27.00
C GLU A 466 -21.41 -29.27 27.13
N ASN A 467 -21.54 -28.28 28.03
CA ASN A 467 -22.78 -27.55 28.31
C ASN A 467 -22.86 -26.15 27.66
N TYR A 468 -21.90 -25.75 26.82
CA TYR A 468 -21.84 -24.41 26.20
C TYR A 468 -21.84 -23.22 27.17
N GLU A 469 -21.40 -23.43 28.41
CA GLU A 469 -21.38 -22.37 29.44
C GLU A 469 -20.21 -21.40 29.24
N GLN A 470 -19.04 -21.92 28.85
CA GLN A 470 -17.82 -21.15 28.65
C GLN A 470 -17.38 -21.25 27.18
N LEU A 471 -17.22 -20.09 26.53
CA LEU A 471 -16.67 -19.98 25.18
C LEU A 471 -15.29 -19.33 25.25
N THR A 472 -14.29 -19.99 24.70
CA THR A 472 -12.91 -19.51 24.63
C THR A 472 -12.40 -19.54 23.19
N VAL A 473 -11.30 -18.84 22.92
CA VAL A 473 -10.63 -18.92 21.63
C VAL A 473 -9.63 -20.07 21.72
N GLY A 474 -9.79 -21.08 20.87
CA GLY A 474 -8.85 -22.20 20.75
C GLY A 474 -7.64 -21.78 19.92
N ASP A 475 -7.74 -21.97 18.60
CA ASP A 475 -6.71 -21.57 17.64
C ASP A 475 -7.17 -20.37 16.77
N PRO A 476 -6.66 -19.15 17.05
CA PRO A 476 -6.98 -17.97 16.25
C PRO A 476 -6.62 -18.13 14.77
N MET A 477 -5.57 -18.90 14.43
CA MET A 477 -5.07 -19.00 13.04
C MET A 477 -6.04 -19.69 12.09
N ARG A 478 -7.04 -20.41 12.60
CA ARG A 478 -8.11 -21.00 11.79
C ARG A 478 -9.13 -19.97 11.28
N CYS A 479 -9.05 -18.73 11.77
CA CYS A 479 -9.97 -17.69 11.35
C CYS A 479 -9.74 -17.30 9.89
N MET A 480 -10.80 -17.40 9.08
CA MET A 480 -10.81 -17.02 7.67
C MET A 480 -11.34 -15.60 7.41
N TYR A 481 -11.51 -14.78 8.46
CA TYR A 481 -12.07 -13.42 8.37
C TYR A 481 -13.42 -13.34 7.61
N CYS A 482 -14.32 -14.30 7.84
CA CYS A 482 -15.66 -14.29 7.23
C CYS A 482 -16.66 -13.32 7.92
N ASP A 483 -16.32 -12.84 9.11
CA ASP A 483 -17.13 -11.97 9.98
C ASP A 483 -18.49 -12.52 10.41
N GLU A 484 -18.80 -13.80 10.17
CA GLU A 484 -20.10 -14.39 10.54
C GLU A 484 -20.33 -14.44 12.06
N CYS A 485 -19.31 -14.79 12.85
CA CYS A 485 -19.42 -14.77 14.31
C CYS A 485 -19.58 -13.34 14.88
N VAL A 486 -19.00 -12.33 14.22
CA VAL A 486 -19.16 -10.92 14.61
C VAL A 486 -20.59 -10.45 14.30
N LYS A 487 -21.09 -10.73 13.08
CA LYS A 487 -22.47 -10.41 12.69
C LYS A 487 -23.50 -11.09 13.59
N LEU A 488 -23.28 -12.36 13.93
CA LEU A 488 -24.17 -13.09 14.82
C LEU A 488 -24.12 -12.50 16.24
N ALA A 489 -22.93 -12.22 16.77
CA ALA A 489 -22.77 -11.57 18.06
C ALA A 489 -23.45 -10.19 18.10
N ASP A 490 -23.39 -9.42 17.02
CA ASP A 490 -24.06 -8.12 16.90
C ASP A 490 -25.58 -8.25 16.79
N SER A 491 -26.11 -9.36 16.24
CA SER A 491 -27.55 -9.61 16.16
C SER A 491 -28.21 -9.85 17.52
N PHE A 492 -27.42 -10.23 18.53
CA PHE A 492 -27.89 -10.42 19.91
C PHE A 492 -27.89 -9.14 20.75
N LYS A 493 -27.44 -8.01 20.19
CA LYS A 493 -27.45 -6.73 20.89
C LYS A 493 -28.85 -6.16 20.98
N ASP A 494 -29.22 -5.67 22.16
CA ASP A 494 -30.47 -4.94 22.36
C ASP A 494 -30.40 -3.55 21.71
N ASN A 495 -29.25 -2.87 21.79
CA ASN A 495 -29.02 -1.59 21.14
C ASN A 495 -27.78 -1.61 20.21
N PRO A 496 -27.80 -0.84 19.11
CA PRO A 496 -26.64 -0.75 18.19
C PRO A 496 -25.36 -0.21 18.82
N GLU A 497 -25.47 0.52 19.94
CA GLU A 497 -24.34 1.14 20.66
C GLU A 497 -23.66 0.18 21.65
N ASP A 498 -24.26 -0.99 21.93
CA ASP A 498 -23.73 -1.95 22.89
C ASP A 498 -22.46 -2.64 22.35
N ASP A 499 -21.53 -2.98 23.26
CA ASP A 499 -20.29 -3.68 22.92
C ASP A 499 -20.59 -5.06 22.33
N SER A 500 -19.85 -5.45 21.29
CA SER A 500 -19.98 -6.80 20.72
C SER A 500 -19.33 -7.86 21.61
N ALA A 501 -19.93 -9.04 21.67
CA ALA A 501 -19.36 -10.19 22.38
C ALA A 501 -18.06 -10.68 21.71
N VAL A 502 -17.94 -10.51 20.39
CA VAL A 502 -16.79 -10.97 19.60
C VAL A 502 -16.25 -9.81 18.79
N SER A 503 -14.94 -9.59 18.86
CA SER A 503 -14.23 -8.67 17.96
C SER A 503 -13.02 -9.34 17.34
N ILE A 504 -12.85 -9.17 16.03
CA ILE A 504 -11.73 -9.71 15.26
C ILE A 504 -10.96 -8.53 14.67
N LYS A 505 -9.66 -8.46 14.93
CA LYS A 505 -8.74 -7.46 14.36
C LYS A 505 -7.55 -8.14 13.72
N MET A 506 -6.95 -7.47 12.73
CA MET A 506 -5.72 -7.92 12.09
C MET A 506 -4.52 -7.32 12.82
N ARG A 507 -3.53 -8.14 13.20
CA ARG A 507 -2.25 -7.66 13.72
C ARG A 507 -1.37 -7.19 12.56
N GLU A 508 -1.06 -5.90 12.50
CA GLU A 508 -0.37 -5.28 11.35
C GLU A 508 1.14 -5.54 11.28
N ASP A 509 1.75 -6.12 12.32
CA ASP A 509 3.19 -6.37 12.42
C ASP A 509 3.60 -7.85 12.34
N LYS A 510 2.63 -8.76 12.09
CA LYS A 510 2.83 -10.21 12.03
C LYS A 510 2.03 -10.83 10.88
N PHE A 511 2.73 -11.54 10.01
CA PHE A 511 2.19 -12.13 8.79
C PHE A 511 2.53 -13.62 8.71
N ILE A 512 1.56 -14.47 8.41
CA ILE A 512 1.79 -15.89 8.15
C ILE A 512 1.79 -16.11 6.64
N PHE A 513 2.94 -16.44 6.09
CA PHE A 513 3.12 -16.75 4.67
C PHE A 513 2.84 -18.23 4.39
N SER A 514 2.16 -18.49 3.28
CA SER A 514 1.99 -19.80 2.69
C SER A 514 2.48 -19.73 1.24
N VAL A 515 3.51 -20.52 0.93
CA VAL A 515 4.14 -20.53 -0.39
C VAL A 515 4.18 -21.97 -0.91
N GLU A 516 3.52 -22.21 -2.03
CA GLU A 516 3.49 -23.46 -2.80
C GLU A 516 4.24 -23.26 -4.11
N THR A 517 5.22 -24.12 -4.37
CA THR A 517 6.04 -24.08 -5.59
C THR A 517 5.50 -24.97 -6.68
N THR A 518 5.90 -24.72 -7.92
CA THR A 518 5.58 -25.57 -9.09
C THR A 518 6.53 -26.76 -9.25
N GLY A 519 7.46 -26.97 -8.31
CA GLY A 519 8.50 -28.01 -8.35
C GLY A 519 9.75 -27.65 -9.18
N GLN A 520 9.83 -26.43 -9.75
CA GLN A 520 11.02 -25.95 -10.47
C GLN A 520 12.17 -25.59 -9.54
N LEU A 521 11.82 -25.08 -8.36
CA LEU A 521 12.72 -24.67 -7.27
C LEU A 521 12.08 -25.12 -5.96
N LYS A 522 12.89 -25.38 -4.94
CA LYS A 522 12.37 -25.65 -3.60
C LYS A 522 11.76 -24.40 -2.99
N PRO A 523 10.75 -24.53 -2.10
CA PRO A 523 10.08 -23.38 -1.51
C PRO A 523 11.02 -22.44 -0.73
N GLU A 524 11.98 -22.98 0.01
CA GLU A 524 13.00 -22.18 0.70
C GLU A 524 13.94 -21.44 -0.27
N GLU A 525 14.26 -22.05 -1.41
CA GLU A 525 15.11 -21.43 -2.45
C GLU A 525 14.39 -20.23 -3.08
N VAL A 526 13.08 -20.33 -3.30
CA VAL A 526 12.26 -19.21 -3.82
C VAL A 526 12.26 -18.05 -2.84
N VAL A 527 12.06 -18.30 -1.54
CA VAL A 527 12.04 -17.24 -0.51
C VAL A 527 13.41 -16.58 -0.40
N ILE A 528 14.50 -17.36 -0.36
CA ILE A 528 15.87 -16.86 -0.32
C ILE A 528 16.16 -16.03 -1.57
N CYS A 529 15.77 -16.52 -2.74
CA CYS A 529 15.98 -15.80 -4.00
C CYS A 529 15.22 -14.47 -4.05
N ALA A 530 13.99 -14.43 -3.53
CA ALA A 530 13.24 -13.19 -3.47
C ALA A 530 13.91 -12.16 -2.53
N LEU A 531 14.44 -12.59 -1.39
CA LEU A 531 15.16 -11.71 -0.47
C LEU A 531 16.48 -11.20 -1.07
N ASP A 532 17.23 -12.06 -1.76
CA ASP A 532 18.45 -11.68 -2.48
C ASP A 532 18.15 -10.60 -3.55
N LEU A 533 17.11 -10.79 -4.36
CA LEU A 533 16.70 -9.84 -5.39
C LEU A 533 16.32 -8.48 -4.81
N ILE A 534 15.59 -8.46 -3.68
CA ILE A 534 15.28 -7.22 -2.97
C ILE A 534 16.56 -6.53 -2.49
N ARG A 535 17.50 -7.29 -1.90
CA ARG A 535 18.80 -6.76 -1.45
C ARG A 535 19.61 -6.19 -2.61
N GLU A 536 19.66 -6.88 -3.74
CA GLU A 536 20.39 -6.44 -4.94
C GLU A 536 19.81 -5.13 -5.50
N LYS A 537 18.48 -5.03 -5.59
CA LYS A 537 17.81 -3.79 -6.03
C LYS A 537 18.11 -2.61 -5.13
N LEU A 538 18.05 -2.81 -3.81
CA LEU A 538 18.39 -1.76 -2.84
C LEU A 538 19.88 -1.39 -2.90
N SER A 539 20.75 -2.38 -3.13
CA SER A 539 22.20 -2.16 -3.27
C SER A 539 22.53 -1.38 -4.54
N SER A 540 21.89 -1.71 -5.66
CA SER A 540 22.01 -0.99 -6.93
C SER A 540 21.53 0.45 -6.80
N LEU A 541 20.36 0.67 -6.19
CA LEU A 541 19.85 2.02 -5.92
C LEU A 541 20.80 2.82 -5.02
N LYS A 542 21.32 2.20 -3.96
CA LYS A 542 22.31 2.82 -3.07
C LYS A 542 23.57 3.23 -3.83
N HIS A 543 24.07 2.39 -4.73
CA HIS A 543 25.24 2.70 -5.54
C HIS A 543 24.99 3.91 -6.45
N GLN A 544 23.87 3.94 -7.17
CA GLN A 544 23.49 5.06 -8.03
C GLN A 544 23.36 6.38 -7.26
N CYS A 545 22.79 6.34 -6.05
CA CYS A 545 22.74 7.52 -5.18
C CYS A 545 24.14 8.00 -4.79
N LEU A 546 25.09 7.09 -4.55
CA LEU A 546 26.47 7.43 -4.22
C LEU A 546 27.20 8.04 -5.44
N GLU A 547 27.01 7.49 -6.64
CA GLU A 547 27.58 8.05 -7.87
C GLU A 547 27.09 9.48 -8.12
N LEU A 548 25.77 9.73 -8.03
CA LEU A 548 25.20 11.06 -8.17
C LEU A 548 25.73 12.05 -7.12
N SER A 549 25.96 11.58 -5.89
CA SER A 549 26.54 12.41 -4.84
C SER A 549 28.02 12.77 -5.08
N GLN A 550 28.74 11.97 -5.88
CA GLN A 550 30.14 12.22 -6.25
C GLN A 550 30.24 13.14 -7.48
N ASP A 551 29.32 13.05 -8.43
CA ASP A 551 29.27 13.96 -9.58
C ASP A 551 28.97 15.41 -9.16
N ASP A 552 28.15 15.62 -8.13
CA ASP A 552 27.94 16.95 -7.52
C ASP A 552 29.20 17.49 -6.80
N GLN A 553 30.08 16.59 -6.34
CA GLN A 553 31.36 16.97 -5.71
C GLN A 553 32.43 17.43 -6.72
N GLY A 554 32.14 17.38 -8.02
CA GLY A 554 32.89 18.13 -9.05
C GLY A 554 32.71 19.66 -8.93
N SER A 555 31.78 20.14 -8.09
CA SER A 555 31.58 21.58 -7.83
C SER A 555 31.37 21.98 -6.36
N ALA A 556 31.35 21.04 -5.40
CA ALA A 556 31.29 21.36 -3.98
C ALA A 556 32.02 20.32 -3.12
N ALA A 557 32.83 20.81 -2.18
CA ALA A 557 33.65 20.01 -1.27
C ALA A 557 32.85 18.98 -0.45
N PRO A 558 33.46 17.85 -0.03
CA PRO A 558 32.75 16.78 0.65
C PRO A 558 32.35 17.17 2.08
N ILE A 559 31.06 17.08 2.38
CA ILE A 559 30.54 17.06 3.75
C ILE A 559 30.11 15.63 4.07
N THR A 560 30.87 14.95 4.93
CA THR A 560 30.51 13.66 5.53
C THR A 560 29.47 13.84 6.64
N PRO A 561 28.48 12.96 6.84
CA PRO A 561 27.44 13.13 7.85
C PRO A 561 27.75 12.41 9.18
N PHE A 562 28.98 12.56 9.69
CA PHE A 562 29.27 12.38 11.11
C PHE A 562 30.18 13.53 11.55
N GLY A 563 29.57 14.71 11.61
CA GLY A 563 30.09 15.90 12.28
C GLY A 563 29.00 16.45 13.16
#